data_AF-A0AA36JKN5-F1
#
_entry.id   AF-A0AA36JKN5-F1
#
_cell.length_a   1.000
_cell.length_b   1.000
_cell.length_c   1.000
_cell.angle_alpha   90.00
_cell.angle_beta   90.00
_cell.angle_gamma   90.00
#
_symmetry.space_group_name_H-M   'P 1'
#
loop_
_entity.id
_entity.type
_entity.pdbx_description
1 polymer ?
#
loop_
_entity_poly.entity_id
_entity_poly.type
_entity_poly.pdbx_seq_one_letter_code
_entity_poly.pdbx_strand_id
1 'polypeptide(L)'
;MDYRKLDQIDPSTRKLVGDVGSEKAQKAIGVITEAKQKMEALQTAYEKDVGVNFRPYLLPIPVMREALDVVYGLLDEESRRDAERVGRLLLSTRYLLNEAPTVKTEPSAARLEIELFRNAVEEQAKFRKEINELIRIMDKFLLFLS
;
A
#
# COMPACT_ATOMS: atom_id res chain seq x y z
N MET A 1 21.47 5.92 8.24
CA MET A 1 20.25 5.35 7.65
C MET A 1 19.52 4.58 8.74
N ASP A 2 18.20 4.72 8.86
CA ASP A 2 17.37 3.98 9.81
C ASP A 2 16.94 2.63 9.18
N TYR A 3 17.29 1.52 9.84
CA TYR A 3 17.07 0.14 9.37
C TYR A 3 15.89 -0.57 10.06
N ARG A 4 15.10 0.13 10.87
CA ARG A 4 13.94 -0.46 11.53
C ARG A 4 12.95 -1.07 10.52
N LYS A 5 12.49 -2.28 10.82
CA LYS A 5 11.40 -3.00 10.13
C LYS A 5 10.05 -2.41 10.53
N LEU A 6 9.00 -2.72 9.76
CA LEU A 6 7.64 -2.25 10.02
C LEU A 6 7.23 -2.50 11.48
N ASP A 7 7.44 -3.71 12.00
CA ASP A 7 7.06 -4.11 13.36
C ASP A 7 7.83 -3.39 14.48
N GLN A 8 8.96 -2.76 14.18
CA GLN A 8 9.79 -2.02 15.14
C GLN A 8 9.42 -0.54 15.26
N ILE A 9 8.47 -0.08 14.46
CA ILE A 9 7.91 1.28 14.52
C ILE A 9 6.72 1.24 15.48
N ASP A 10 6.62 2.14 16.44
CA ASP A 10 5.51 2.18 17.40
C ASP A 10 4.63 3.43 17.18
N PRO A 11 3.43 3.29 16.58
CA PRO A 11 2.53 4.43 16.38
C PRO A 11 1.85 4.91 17.67
N SER A 12 1.98 4.21 18.80
CA SER A 12 1.32 4.56 20.06
C SER A 12 1.92 5.81 20.72
N THR A 13 3.18 6.11 20.43
CA THR A 13 3.88 7.30 20.92
C THR A 13 3.67 8.53 20.04
N ARG A 14 2.81 8.43 19.02
CA ARG A 14 2.55 9.52 18.07
C ARG A 14 2.07 10.78 18.76
N LYS A 15 2.41 11.92 18.16
CA LYS A 15 1.88 13.23 18.54
C LYS A 15 1.35 13.98 17.34
N LEU A 16 0.04 14.23 17.36
CA LEU A 16 -0.65 15.06 16.38
C LEU A 16 -0.46 16.54 16.74
N VAL A 17 -0.02 17.32 15.77
CA VAL A 17 0.15 18.79 15.87
C VAL A 17 -0.76 19.54 14.91
N GLY A 18 -1.30 18.87 13.90
CA GLY A 18 -2.29 19.40 12.96
C GLY A 18 -3.72 18.95 13.27
N ASP A 19 -4.68 19.59 12.61
CA ASP A 19 -6.10 19.23 12.70
C ASP A 19 -6.44 18.07 11.75
N VAL A 20 -6.60 16.88 12.35
CA VAL A 20 -7.02 15.66 11.65
C VAL A 20 -8.46 15.76 11.12
N GLY A 21 -9.31 16.60 11.74
CA GLY A 21 -10.70 16.81 11.32
C GLY A 21 -10.83 17.72 10.09
N SER A 22 -9.75 18.40 9.68
CA SER A 22 -9.78 19.27 8.52
C SER A 22 -10.14 18.52 7.23
N GLU A 23 -10.85 19.17 6.30
CA GLU A 23 -11.28 18.56 5.03
C GLU A 23 -10.11 17.94 4.26
N LYS A 24 -8.97 18.64 4.25
CA LYS A 24 -7.74 18.18 3.60
C LYS A 24 -7.18 16.91 4.24
N ALA A 25 -7.16 16.85 5.58
CA ALA A 25 -6.71 15.67 6.32
C ALA A 25 -7.66 14.48 6.12
N GLN A 26 -8.97 14.71 6.22
CA GLN A 26 -9.99 13.68 6.00
C GLN A 26 -9.94 13.12 4.57
N LYS A 27 -9.71 13.97 3.57
CA LYS A 27 -9.51 13.53 2.17
C LYS A 27 -8.26 12.65 2.02
N ALA A 28 -7.15 13.02 2.65
CA ALA A 28 -5.91 12.21 2.61
C ALA A 28 -6.09 10.86 3.33
N ILE A 29 -6.74 10.85 4.50
CA ILE A 29 -7.09 9.62 5.23
C ILE A 29 -8.00 8.73 4.37
N GLY A 30 -8.99 9.34 3.70
CA GLY A 30 -9.90 8.65 2.79
C GLY A 30 -9.16 7.95 1.65
N VAL A 31 -8.19 8.61 1.02
CA VAL A 31 -7.36 8.01 -0.04
C VAL A 31 -6.60 6.77 0.47
N ILE A 32 -5.98 6.85 1.64
CA ILE A 32 -5.22 5.73 2.21
C ILE A 32 -6.16 4.58 2.63
N THR A 33 -7.33 4.92 3.17
CA THR A 33 -8.37 3.95 3.53
C THR A 33 -8.94 3.25 2.30
N GLU A 34 -9.21 4.00 1.22
CA GLU A 34 -9.65 3.43 -0.05
C GLU A 34 -8.58 2.50 -0.65
N ALA A 35 -7.30 2.90 -0.59
CA ALA A 35 -6.20 2.07 -1.04
C ALA A 35 -6.16 0.73 -0.28
N LYS A 36 -6.37 0.78 1.05
CA LYS A 36 -6.45 -0.41 1.90
C LYS A 36 -7.60 -1.33 1.46
N GLN A 37 -8.80 -0.79 1.34
CA GLN A 37 -9.99 -1.55 0.92
C GLN A 37 -9.79 -2.20 -0.45
N LYS A 38 -9.15 -1.49 -1.39
CA LYS A 38 -8.81 -2.06 -2.71
C LYS A 38 -7.80 -3.19 -2.61
N MET A 39 -6.81 -3.12 -1.72
CA MET A 39 -5.86 -4.22 -1.53
C MET A 39 -6.51 -5.43 -0.85
N GLU A 40 -7.41 -5.24 0.11
CA GLU A 40 -8.20 -6.33 0.70
C GLU A 40 -9.10 -7.01 -0.35
N ALA A 41 -9.73 -6.21 -1.22
CA ALA A 41 -10.51 -6.72 -2.34
C ALA A 41 -9.63 -7.46 -3.36
N LEU A 42 -8.44 -6.95 -3.66
CA LEU A 42 -7.46 -7.63 -4.51
C LEU A 42 -7.03 -8.96 -3.90
N GLN A 43 -6.72 -9.00 -2.59
CA GLN A 43 -6.36 -10.24 -1.90
C GLN A 43 -7.45 -11.30 -2.07
N THR A 44 -8.71 -10.90 -1.82
CA THR A 44 -9.87 -11.79 -1.96
C THR A 44 -10.05 -12.29 -3.40
N ALA A 45 -9.83 -11.41 -4.39
CA ALA A 45 -9.93 -11.79 -5.80
C ALA A 45 -8.76 -12.70 -6.23
N TYR A 46 -7.55 -12.42 -5.75
CA TYR A 46 -6.33 -13.18 -6.03
C TYR A 46 -6.36 -14.58 -5.44
N GLU A 47 -6.99 -14.74 -4.26
CA GLU A 47 -7.23 -16.03 -3.64
C GLU A 47 -8.15 -16.93 -4.46
N LYS A 48 -9.10 -16.33 -5.20
CA LYS A 48 -10.02 -17.05 -6.09
C LYS A 48 -9.40 -17.32 -7.45
N ASP A 49 -8.65 -16.35 -7.98
CA ASP A 49 -7.95 -16.46 -9.25
C ASP A 49 -6.64 -15.66 -9.23
N VAL A 50 -5.52 -16.37 -9.26
CA VAL A 50 -4.18 -15.75 -9.33
C VAL A 50 -3.97 -14.96 -10.63
N GLY A 51 -4.79 -15.18 -11.66
CA GLY A 51 -4.79 -14.40 -12.91
C GLY A 51 -5.55 -13.07 -12.84
N VAL A 52 -6.07 -12.66 -11.68
CA VAL A 52 -6.79 -11.38 -11.53
C VAL A 52 -5.92 -10.19 -11.97
N ASN A 53 -6.53 -9.21 -12.64
CA ASN A 53 -5.88 -7.96 -12.99
C ASN A 53 -5.75 -7.05 -11.77
N PHE A 54 -4.52 -6.65 -11.40
CA PHE A 54 -4.26 -5.82 -10.21
C PHE A 54 -4.55 -4.34 -10.47
N ARG A 55 -4.54 -3.88 -11.72
CA ARG A 55 -4.61 -2.46 -12.09
C ARG A 55 -5.83 -1.71 -11.53
N PRO A 56 -7.06 -2.27 -11.50
CA PRO A 56 -8.22 -1.59 -10.90
C PRO A 56 -8.10 -1.33 -9.40
N TYR A 57 -7.24 -2.09 -8.72
CA TYR A 57 -7.06 -2.03 -7.28
C TYR A 57 -5.92 -1.07 -6.87
N LEU A 58 -5.01 -0.74 -7.79
CA LEU A 58 -3.86 0.13 -7.51
C LEU A 58 -4.20 1.61 -7.74
N LEU A 59 -4.27 2.40 -6.66
CA LEU A 59 -4.40 3.87 -6.78
C LEU A 59 -3.18 4.51 -7.43
N PRO A 60 -3.31 5.60 -8.22
CA PRO A 60 -2.18 6.30 -8.81
C PRO A 60 -1.14 6.77 -7.78
N ILE A 61 0.15 6.66 -8.11
CA ILE A 61 1.25 7.04 -7.21
C ILE A 61 1.20 8.53 -6.81
N PRO A 62 0.95 9.49 -7.73
CA PRO A 62 0.87 10.90 -7.34
C PRO A 62 -0.20 11.14 -6.27
N VAL A 63 -1.36 10.48 -6.40
CA VAL A 63 -2.48 10.57 -5.45
C VAL A 63 -2.07 10.02 -4.08
N MET A 64 -1.39 8.87 -4.04
CA MET A 64 -0.88 8.31 -2.78
C MET A 64 0.19 9.19 -2.15
N ARG A 65 1.12 9.74 -2.93
CA ARG A 65 2.19 10.62 -2.40
C ARG A 65 1.62 11.90 -1.79
N GLU A 66 0.68 12.53 -2.49
CA GLU A 66 0.02 13.73 -1.97
C GLU A 66 -0.70 13.44 -0.64
N ALA A 67 -1.44 12.33 -0.56
CA ALA A 67 -2.11 11.94 0.69
C ALA A 67 -1.11 11.69 1.84
N LEU A 68 0.01 11.02 1.57
CA LEU A 68 1.07 10.79 2.55
C LEU A 68 1.68 12.11 3.05
N ASP A 69 2.00 13.03 2.14
CA ASP A 69 2.58 14.34 2.48
C ASP A 69 1.65 15.18 3.35
N VAL A 70 0.33 15.12 3.09
CA VAL A 70 -0.67 15.76 3.96
C VAL A 70 -0.62 15.17 5.35
N VAL A 71 -0.62 13.84 5.48
CA VAL A 71 -0.56 13.16 6.78
C VAL A 71 0.73 13.50 7.55
N TYR A 72 1.87 13.57 6.87
CA TYR A 72 3.13 13.96 7.49
C TYR A 72 3.08 15.36 8.09
N GLY A 73 2.36 16.27 7.44
CA GLY A 73 2.14 17.63 7.96
C GLY A 73 1.29 17.71 9.22
N LEU A 74 0.61 16.62 9.61
CA LEU A 74 -0.21 16.56 10.82
C LEU A 74 0.56 16.11 12.06
N LEU A 75 1.77 15.59 11.88
CA LEU A 75 2.57 14.95 12.91
C LEU A 75 3.71 15.85 13.37
N ASP A 76 4.11 15.72 14.63
CA ASP A 76 5.35 16.34 15.10
C ASP A 76 6.59 15.73 14.43
N GLU A 77 7.76 16.33 14.64
CA GLU A 77 8.97 15.94 13.91
C GLU A 77 9.37 14.47 14.13
N GLU A 78 9.24 13.96 15.36
CA GLU A 78 9.59 12.58 15.69
C GLU A 78 8.61 11.59 15.07
N SER A 79 7.31 11.78 15.29
CA SER A 79 6.26 10.91 14.73
C SER A 79 6.25 10.95 13.21
N ARG A 80 6.55 12.11 12.62
CA ARG A 80 6.64 12.29 11.17
C ARG A 80 7.74 11.42 10.57
N ARG A 81 8.92 11.32 11.18
CA ARG A 81 10.02 10.49 10.65
C ARG A 81 9.62 9.02 10.56
N ASP A 82 8.90 8.53 11.57
CA ASP A 82 8.38 7.17 11.62
C ASP A 82 7.27 6.96 10.58
N ALA A 83 6.32 7.90 10.47
CA ALA A 83 5.30 7.86 9.42
C ALA A 83 5.91 7.90 8.01
N GLU A 84 6.88 8.77 7.75
CA GLU A 84 7.62 8.83 6.48
C GLU A 84 8.31 7.50 6.16
N ARG A 85 8.81 6.80 7.18
CA ARG A 85 9.39 5.46 7.00
C ARG A 85 8.32 4.45 6.59
N VAL A 86 7.18 4.43 7.27
CA VAL A 86 6.05 3.55 6.91
C VAL A 86 5.54 3.86 5.51
N GLY A 87 5.41 5.14 5.12
CA GLY A 87 4.96 5.49 3.77
C GLY A 87 5.99 5.19 2.68
N ARG A 88 7.30 5.23 2.97
CA ARG A 88 8.33 4.71 2.04
C ARG A 88 8.17 3.21 1.81
N LEU A 89 7.89 2.44 2.86
CA LEU A 89 7.59 1.01 2.73
C LEU A 89 6.35 0.80 1.86
N LEU A 90 5.26 1.55 2.13
CA LEU A 90 4.03 1.52 1.36
C LEU A 90 4.30 1.70 -0.14
N LEU A 91 5.01 2.79 -0.50
CA LEU A 91 5.31 3.09 -1.89
C LEU A 91 6.19 2.01 -2.53
N SER A 92 7.19 1.49 -1.81
CA SER A 92 8.09 0.45 -2.33
C SER A 92 7.35 -0.86 -2.60
N THR A 93 6.51 -1.33 -1.68
CA THR A 93 5.71 -2.53 -1.85
C THR A 93 4.67 -2.35 -2.97
N ARG A 94 4.06 -1.16 -3.08
CA ARG A 94 3.16 -0.85 -4.20
C ARG A 94 3.88 -0.92 -5.55
N TYR A 95 5.13 -0.48 -5.66
CA TYR A 95 5.90 -0.61 -6.90
C TYR A 95 6.09 -2.07 -7.30
N LEU A 96 6.40 -2.94 -6.35
CA LEU A 96 6.52 -4.39 -6.61
C LEU A 96 5.21 -4.98 -7.14
N LEU A 97 4.06 -4.59 -6.59
CA LEU A 97 2.75 -5.04 -7.11
C LEU A 97 2.47 -4.53 -8.53
N ASN A 98 2.96 -3.35 -8.88
CA ASN A 98 2.84 -2.81 -10.24
C ASN A 98 3.72 -3.57 -11.25
N GLU A 99 4.64 -4.40 -10.77
CA GLU A 99 5.45 -5.27 -11.61
C GLU A 99 4.77 -6.60 -11.95
N ALA A 100 3.61 -6.90 -11.35
CA ALA A 100 2.86 -8.12 -11.61
C ALA A 100 2.58 -8.30 -13.11
N PRO A 101 2.71 -9.53 -13.65
CA PRO A 101 2.43 -9.81 -15.06
C PRO A 101 1.02 -9.35 -15.49
N THR A 102 0.06 -9.43 -14.56
CA THR A 102 -1.33 -9.03 -14.74
C THR A 102 -1.54 -7.52 -14.87
N VAL A 103 -0.53 -6.71 -14.56
CA VAL A 103 -0.53 -5.24 -14.73
C VAL A 103 0.10 -4.83 -16.06
N LYS A 104 1.15 -5.56 -16.49
CA LYS A 104 2.02 -5.19 -17.62
C LYS A 104 1.51 -5.66 -18.99
N THR A 105 0.60 -6.62 -19.02
CA THR A 105 0.19 -7.25 -20.27
C THR A 105 -0.97 -6.54 -20.96
N GLU A 106 -0.79 -6.24 -22.24
CA GLU A 106 -1.93 -5.93 -23.11
C GLU A 106 -2.82 -7.16 -23.29
N PRO A 107 -4.15 -6.99 -23.52
CA PRO A 107 -5.11 -8.10 -23.51
C PRO A 107 -4.77 -9.28 -24.44
N SER A 108 -4.03 -9.05 -25.53
CA SER A 108 -3.62 -10.06 -26.51
C SER A 108 -2.40 -10.89 -26.09
N ALA A 109 -1.44 -10.32 -25.36
CA ALA A 109 -0.26 -11.00 -24.83
C ALA A 109 -0.49 -11.60 -23.42
N ALA A 110 -1.54 -11.15 -22.73
CA ALA A 110 -1.85 -11.51 -21.35
C ALA A 110 -2.08 -13.01 -21.12
N ARG A 111 -2.60 -13.76 -22.10
CA ARG A 111 -3.00 -15.16 -21.86
C ARG A 111 -1.82 -16.06 -21.52
N LEU A 112 -0.74 -16.02 -22.31
CA LEU A 112 0.42 -16.87 -22.08
C LEU A 112 1.15 -16.50 -20.79
N GLU A 113 1.33 -15.20 -20.52
CA GLU A 113 1.98 -14.75 -19.28
C GLU A 113 1.17 -15.10 -18.03
N ILE A 114 -0.17 -15.00 -18.10
CA ILE A 114 -1.06 -15.42 -17.01
C ILE A 114 -0.99 -16.94 -16.81
N GLU A 115 -0.95 -17.73 -17.88
CA GLU A 115 -0.79 -19.19 -17.77
C GLU A 115 0.57 -19.58 -17.18
N LEU A 116 1.65 -18.93 -17.60
CA LEU A 116 2.97 -19.14 -17.00
C LEU A 116 2.96 -18.76 -15.52
N PHE A 117 2.34 -17.63 -15.17
CA PHE A 117 2.20 -17.19 -13.79
C PHE A 117 1.36 -18.15 -12.94
N ARG A 118 0.28 -18.73 -13.48
CA ARG A 118 -0.54 -19.76 -12.81
C ARG A 118 0.25 -21.02 -12.45
N ASN A 119 1.37 -21.29 -13.12
CA ASN A 119 2.25 -22.40 -12.81
C ASN A 119 3.44 -22.01 -11.92
N ALA A 120 3.70 -20.71 -11.72
CA ALA A 120 4.81 -20.18 -10.92
C ALA A 120 4.41 -20.01 -9.44
N VAL A 121 4.34 -21.12 -8.68
CA VAL A 121 3.88 -21.13 -7.28
C VAL A 121 4.67 -20.19 -6.36
N GLU A 122 6.00 -20.10 -6.52
CA GLU A 122 6.85 -19.22 -5.71
C GLU A 122 6.55 -17.74 -5.98
N GLU A 123 6.39 -17.37 -7.24
CA GLU A 123 6.03 -16.00 -7.62
C GLU A 123 4.62 -15.66 -7.12
N GLN A 124 3.69 -16.63 -7.15
CA GLN A 124 2.36 -16.43 -6.59
C GLN A 124 2.38 -16.18 -5.08
N ALA A 125 3.20 -16.94 -4.34
CA ALA A 125 3.38 -16.78 -2.90
C ALA A 125 4.02 -15.43 -2.55
N LYS A 126 4.98 -14.97 -3.37
CA LYS A 126 5.59 -13.65 -3.26
C LYS A 126 4.54 -12.55 -3.42
N PHE A 127 3.73 -12.54 -4.48
CA PHE A 127 2.68 -11.53 -4.64
C PHE A 127 1.63 -11.56 -3.52
N ARG A 128 1.23 -12.75 -3.06
CA ARG A 128 0.35 -12.90 -1.89
C ARG A 128 0.95 -12.22 -0.65
N LYS A 129 2.24 -12.46 -0.40
CA LYS A 129 2.96 -11.83 0.71
C LYS A 129 3.00 -10.31 0.55
N GLU A 130 3.31 -9.80 -0.64
CA GLU A 130 3.38 -8.35 -0.88
C GLU A 130 2.00 -7.66 -0.76
N ILE A 131 0.91 -8.30 -1.19
CA ILE A 131 -0.45 -7.79 -0.98
C ILE A 131 -0.74 -7.68 0.53
N ASN A 132 -0.49 -8.74 1.28
CA ASN A 132 -0.73 -8.77 2.73
C ASN A 132 0.16 -7.77 3.47
N GLU A 133 1.42 -7.64 3.07
CA GLU A 133 2.34 -6.68 3.66
C GLU A 133 1.88 -5.24 3.39
N LEU A 134 1.39 -4.95 2.19
CA LEU A 134 0.88 -3.61 1.87
C LEU A 134 -0.35 -3.26 2.73
N ILE A 135 -1.26 -4.21 2.96
CA ILE A 135 -2.40 -4.04 3.87
C ILE A 135 -1.90 -3.72 5.28
N ARG A 136 -0.95 -4.52 5.81
CA ARG A 136 -0.35 -4.30 7.15
C ARG A 136 0.34 -2.93 7.26
N ILE A 137 1.06 -2.51 6.23
CA ILE A 137 1.70 -1.20 6.18
C ILE A 137 0.65 -0.09 6.25
N MET A 138 -0.44 -0.20 5.49
CA MET A 138 -1.53 0.77 5.49
C MET A 138 -2.25 0.83 6.84
N ASP A 139 -2.54 -0.31 7.46
CA ASP A 139 -3.07 -0.37 8.83
C ASP A 139 -2.15 0.37 9.80
N LYS A 140 -0.86 0.04 9.76
CA LYS A 140 0.12 0.68 10.64
C LYS A 140 0.24 2.18 10.40
N PHE A 141 0.12 2.60 9.15
CA PHE A 141 0.13 4.01 8.78
C PHE A 141 -1.08 4.75 9.35
N LEU A 142 -2.28 4.18 9.23
CA LEU A 142 -3.51 4.77 9.73
C LEU A 142 -3.54 4.88 11.26
N LEU A 143 -2.81 4.03 11.98
CA LEU A 143 -2.62 4.16 13.44
C LEU A 143 -1.90 5.46 13.84
N PHE A 144 -1.15 6.11 12.95
CA PHE A 144 -0.58 7.45 13.20
C PHE A 144 -1.63 8.57 13.22
N LEU A 145 -2.87 8.28 12.83
CA LEU A 145 -3.95 9.26 12.68
C LEU A 145 -5.19 8.92 13.52
N SER A 146 -5.17 7.74 14.14
CA SER A 146 -6.21 7.27 15.07
C SER A 146 -6.02 7.91 16.44
#